data_AF-A0A1J5PIQ7-F1
#
_entry.id   AF-A0A1J5PIQ7-F1
#
_cell.length_a   1.000
_cell.length_b   1.000
_cell.length_c   1.000
_cell.angle_alpha   90.00
_cell.angle_beta   90.00
_cell.angle_gamma   90.00
#
_symmetry.space_group_name_H-M   'P 1'
#
loop_
_entity.id
_entity.type
_entity.pdbx_description
1 polymer ?
#
loop_
_entity_poly.entity_id
_entity_poly.type
_entity_poly.pdbx_seq_one_letter_code
_entity_poly.pdbx_strand_id
1 'polypeptide(L)'
;MTVGKALFFPATVPSLPNNLGQGLAFATWWGPTFPYKSSLDGTTPATWIKKFQASKEGKGLTWNMATGLNYSLFEIANAAFKKAGNPKNKAAVNAAVGTLNMMTLSGKLDFTHGPVPGIATIPTVMGQWEKTKAGKWQWVVVDNTLYPAVPVARKLKPLS
;
A
#
# COMPACT_ATOMS: atom_id res chain seq x y z
N MET A 1 5.04 20.59 7.25
CA MET A 1 5.79 19.76 8.21
C MET A 1 5.36 18.32 8.04
N THR A 2 6.27 17.41 7.70
CA THR A 2 6.05 15.96 7.80
C THR A 2 6.62 15.51 9.13
N VAL A 3 5.81 14.85 9.96
CA VAL A 3 6.28 14.30 11.23
C VAL A 3 6.98 12.98 10.93
N GLY A 4 8.24 12.82 11.37
CA GLY A 4 9.02 11.58 11.26
C GLY A 4 8.53 10.46 12.19
N LYS A 5 7.22 10.20 12.20
CA LYS A 5 6.56 9.12 12.95
C LYS A 5 5.87 8.20 11.95
N ALA A 6 5.81 6.90 12.24
CA ALA A 6 5.03 5.93 11.49
C ALA A 6 3.52 6.21 11.59
N LEU A 7 3.02 7.17 10.82
CA LEU A 7 1.60 7.56 10.76
C LEU A 7 0.76 6.57 9.94
N PHE A 8 1.35 5.44 9.52
CA PHE A 8 0.67 4.42 8.73
C PHE A 8 -0.03 3.35 9.56
N PHE A 9 0.20 3.30 10.87
CA PHE A 9 -0.53 2.42 11.76
C PHE A 9 -1.86 3.06 12.17
N PRO A 10 -2.99 2.34 12.02
CA PRO A 10 -4.32 2.87 12.31
C PRO A 10 -4.51 3.40 13.73
N ALA A 11 -3.71 2.93 14.69
CA ALA A 11 -3.77 3.35 16.09
C ALA A 11 -3.00 4.65 16.38
N THR A 12 -2.01 5.02 15.56
CA THR A 12 -1.07 6.11 15.88
C THR A 12 -1.72 7.48 15.88
N VAL A 13 -2.50 7.82 14.86
CA VAL A 13 -3.14 9.13 14.76
C VAL A 13 -4.29 9.29 15.76
N PRO A 14 -5.16 8.28 15.95
CA PRO A 14 -6.20 8.35 16.97
C PRO A 14 -5.68 8.47 18.41
N SER A 15 -4.46 7.99 18.70
CA SER A 15 -3.89 8.07 20.05
C SER A 15 -3.25 9.43 20.37
N LEU A 16 -3.13 10.33 19.40
CA LEU A 16 -2.57 11.66 19.66
C LEU A 16 -3.60 12.52 20.43
N PRO A 17 -3.19 13.18 21.53
CA PRO A 17 -4.10 13.99 22.33
C PRO A 17 -4.62 15.19 21.54
N ASN A 18 -5.72 15.78 22.01
CA ASN A 18 -6.22 17.08 21.55
C ASN A 18 -6.40 17.21 20.02
N ASN A 19 -6.69 16.11 19.32
CA ASN A 19 -6.82 16.07 17.86
C ASN A 19 -5.56 16.49 17.08
N LEU A 20 -4.38 16.42 17.68
CA LEU A 20 -3.10 16.75 17.03
C LEU A 20 -2.78 15.86 15.80
N GLY A 21 -3.53 14.79 15.61
CA GLY A 21 -3.49 13.96 14.40
C GLY A 21 -4.08 14.63 13.15
N GLN A 22 -4.91 15.66 13.29
CA GLN A 22 -5.60 16.30 12.18
C GLN A 22 -4.62 17.09 11.32
N GLY A 23 -4.64 16.85 10.01
CA GLY A 23 -3.75 17.51 9.08
C GLY A 23 -2.34 16.90 9.02
N LEU A 24 -2.02 15.87 9.81
CA LEU A 24 -0.72 15.21 9.69
C LEU A 24 -0.59 14.54 8.32
N ALA A 25 0.40 15.00 7.55
CA ALA A 25 0.73 14.46 6.24
C ALA A 25 1.84 13.41 6.33
N PHE A 26 1.78 12.41 5.45
CA PHE A 26 2.69 11.27 5.46
C PHE A 26 2.76 10.60 4.08
N ALA A 27 3.83 9.84 3.84
CA ALA A 27 3.96 9.03 2.63
C ALA A 27 3.11 7.76 2.73
N THR A 28 2.36 7.43 1.69
CA THR A 28 1.52 6.24 1.60
C THR A 28 1.66 5.58 0.24
N TRP A 29 1.66 4.25 0.22
CA TRP A 29 1.78 3.43 -0.99
C TRP A 29 0.56 2.56 -1.26
N TRP A 30 -0.42 2.55 -0.35
CA TRP A 30 -1.56 1.66 -0.45
C TRP A 30 -2.78 2.16 0.34
N GLY A 31 -3.96 2.01 -0.24
CA GLY A 31 -5.23 2.39 0.40
C GLY A 31 -6.42 2.18 -0.53
N PRO A 32 -7.64 2.49 -0.05
CA PRO A 32 -8.88 2.13 -0.74
C PRO A 32 -9.06 2.83 -2.10
N THR A 33 -8.44 4.00 -2.31
CA THR A 33 -8.56 4.76 -3.56
C THR A 33 -7.53 4.37 -4.62
N PHE A 34 -6.57 3.50 -4.29
CA PHE A 34 -5.49 3.16 -5.20
C PHE A 34 -6.01 2.27 -6.34
N PRO A 35 -5.62 2.54 -7.60
CA PRO A 35 -6.22 1.93 -8.79
C PRO A 35 -5.63 0.53 -9.12
N TYR A 36 -5.04 -0.13 -8.14
CA TYR A 36 -4.28 -1.36 -8.36
C TYR A 36 -5.20 -2.58 -8.46
N LYS A 37 -4.67 -3.64 -9.06
CA LYS A 37 -5.37 -4.93 -9.20
C LYS A 37 -4.41 -6.05 -8.90
N SER A 38 -4.82 -6.97 -8.03
CA SER A 38 -4.11 -8.21 -7.76
C SER A 38 -3.91 -9.01 -9.05
N SER A 39 -2.71 -9.52 -9.25
CA SER A 39 -2.35 -10.44 -10.33
C SER A 39 -2.91 -11.85 -10.14
N LEU A 40 -3.34 -12.20 -8.93
CA LEU A 40 -3.87 -13.53 -8.63
C LEU A 40 -5.33 -13.66 -9.05
N ASP A 41 -6.12 -12.60 -8.84
CA ASP A 41 -7.60 -12.67 -8.94
C ASP A 41 -8.26 -11.37 -9.40
N GLY A 42 -7.49 -10.32 -9.71
CA GLY A 42 -8.01 -9.01 -10.12
C GLY A 42 -8.63 -8.18 -9.00
N THR A 43 -8.58 -8.63 -7.74
CA THR A 43 -9.12 -7.89 -6.60
C THR A 43 -8.44 -6.53 -6.45
N THR A 44 -9.22 -5.47 -6.23
CA THR A 44 -8.72 -4.10 -5.98
C THR A 44 -8.46 -3.88 -4.48
N PRO A 45 -7.64 -2.88 -4.09
CA PRO A 45 -7.45 -2.51 -2.69
C PRO A 45 -8.76 -2.29 -1.92
N ALA A 46 -9.72 -1.55 -2.50
CA ALA A 46 -11.03 -1.33 -1.89
C ALA A 46 -11.79 -2.64 -1.63
N THR A 47 -11.84 -3.52 -2.63
CA THR A 47 -12.52 -4.81 -2.52
C THR A 47 -11.82 -5.72 -1.51
N TRP A 48 -10.49 -5.73 -1.50
CA TRP A 48 -9.70 -6.49 -0.52
C TRP A 48 -10.00 -6.04 0.91
N ILE A 49 -9.95 -4.72 1.16
CA ILE A 49 -10.23 -4.11 2.47
C ILE A 49 -11.62 -4.51 2.95
N LYS A 50 -12.63 -4.35 2.07
CA LYS A 50 -14.01 -4.71 2.38
C LYS A 50 -14.14 -6.20 2.73
N LYS A 51 -13.52 -7.09 1.94
CA LYS A 51 -13.55 -8.55 2.18
C LYS A 51 -12.87 -8.92 3.50
N PHE A 52 -11.69 -8.36 3.79
CA PHE A 52 -10.98 -8.59 5.04
C PHE A 52 -11.81 -8.17 6.24
N GLN A 53 -12.34 -6.94 6.24
CA GLN A 53 -13.14 -6.44 7.36
C GLN A 53 -14.46 -7.21 7.57
N ALA A 54 -14.99 -7.85 6.53
CA ALA A 54 -16.16 -8.72 6.62
C ALA A 54 -15.81 -10.17 7.04
N SER A 55 -14.54 -10.57 7.00
CA SER A 55 -14.12 -11.92 7.35
C SER A 55 -14.07 -12.13 8.86
N LYS A 56 -14.07 -13.39 9.29
CA LYS A 56 -13.93 -13.75 10.72
C LYS A 56 -12.59 -13.28 11.28
N GLU A 57 -11.53 -13.42 10.48
CA GLU A 57 -10.15 -13.08 10.81
C GLU A 57 -9.95 -11.56 10.92
N GLY A 58 -10.64 -10.77 10.09
CA GLY A 58 -10.55 -9.31 10.11
C GLY A 58 -11.52 -8.63 11.06
N LYS A 59 -12.42 -9.36 11.74
CA LYS A 59 -13.42 -8.78 12.64
C LYS A 59 -12.73 -8.00 13.76
N GLY A 60 -13.03 -6.70 13.85
CA GLY A 60 -12.44 -5.79 14.84
C GLY A 60 -11.03 -5.32 14.52
N LEU A 61 -10.45 -5.76 13.40
CA LEU A 61 -9.15 -5.30 12.92
C LEU A 61 -9.30 -4.17 11.91
N THR A 62 -8.29 -3.29 11.89
CA THR A 62 -8.15 -2.25 10.87
C THR A 62 -6.96 -2.59 9.99
N TRP A 63 -7.17 -2.59 8.68
CA TRP A 63 -6.10 -2.76 7.70
C TRP A 63 -5.06 -1.63 7.83
N ASN A 64 -3.84 -1.88 7.37
CA ASN A 64 -2.80 -0.86 7.30
C ASN A 64 -2.07 -0.95 5.94
N MET A 65 -1.15 -0.03 5.68
CA MET A 65 -0.47 0.01 4.38
C MET A 65 0.48 -1.18 4.13
N ALA A 66 1.00 -1.83 5.17
CA ALA A 66 1.84 -3.02 5.01
C ALA A 66 1.05 -4.22 4.46
N THR A 67 -0.28 -4.22 4.60
CA THR A 67 -1.17 -5.24 4.07
C THR A 67 -0.99 -5.45 2.56
N GLY A 68 -0.92 -4.36 1.78
CA GLY A 68 -0.66 -4.46 0.35
C GLY A 68 0.64 -5.21 0.07
N LEU A 69 1.72 -4.79 0.74
CA LEU A 69 3.07 -5.35 0.52
C LEU A 69 3.14 -6.84 0.86
N ASN A 70 2.54 -7.22 1.99
CA ASN A 70 2.47 -8.62 2.41
C ASN A 70 1.71 -9.47 1.40
N TYR A 71 0.60 -8.96 0.86
CA TYR A 71 -0.15 -9.68 -0.17
C TYR A 71 0.68 -9.82 -1.45
N SER A 72 1.32 -8.73 -1.88
CA SER A 72 2.15 -8.72 -3.09
C SER A 72 3.40 -9.59 -3.01
N LEU A 73 3.90 -9.88 -1.80
CA LEU A 73 4.93 -10.91 -1.61
C LEU A 73 4.47 -12.29 -2.09
N PHE A 74 3.23 -12.68 -1.82
CA PHE A 74 2.67 -13.95 -2.31
C PHE A 74 2.43 -13.93 -3.82
N GLU A 75 2.06 -12.78 -4.38
CA GLU A 75 1.93 -12.58 -5.83
C GLU A 75 3.27 -12.79 -6.53
N ILE A 76 4.34 -12.17 -6.00
CA ILE A 76 5.72 -12.33 -6.47
C ILE A 76 6.17 -13.79 -6.35
N ALA A 77 5.94 -14.42 -5.20
CA ALA A 77 6.33 -15.82 -4.99
C ALA A 77 5.63 -16.75 -6.00
N ASN A 78 4.32 -16.58 -6.20
CA ASN A 78 3.57 -17.35 -7.20
C ASN A 78 4.12 -17.15 -8.62
N ALA A 79 4.42 -15.91 -9.02
CA ALA A 79 4.99 -15.62 -10.33
C ALA A 79 6.40 -16.21 -10.49
N ALA A 80 7.26 -16.06 -9.48
CA ALA A 80 8.63 -16.58 -9.48
C ALA A 80 8.66 -18.11 -9.53
N PHE A 81 7.82 -18.79 -8.75
CA PHE A 81 7.74 -20.25 -8.77
C PHE A 81 7.28 -20.80 -10.11
N LYS A 82 6.27 -20.17 -10.75
CA LYS A 82 5.84 -20.54 -12.10
C LYS A 82 6.96 -20.35 -13.11
N LYS A 83 7.67 -19.22 -13.05
CA LYS A 83 8.73 -18.88 -14.00
C LYS A 83 10.00 -19.72 -13.81
N ALA A 84 10.32 -20.13 -12.58
CA ALA A 84 11.47 -20.97 -12.28
C ALA A 84 11.30 -22.44 -12.72
N GLY A 85 10.06 -22.90 -12.95
CA GLY A 85 9.73 -24.29 -13.32
C GLY A 85 9.87 -25.30 -12.17
N ASN A 86 10.92 -25.18 -11.34
CA ASN A 86 11.11 -25.95 -10.12
C ASN A 86 11.16 -25.01 -8.89
N PRO A 87 10.10 -24.94 -8.07
CA PRO A 87 10.05 -24.06 -6.90
C PRO A 87 11.05 -24.42 -5.80
N LYS A 88 11.67 -25.61 -5.84
CA LYS A 88 12.70 -26.04 -4.89
C LYS A 88 14.11 -25.64 -5.32
N ASN A 89 14.30 -25.21 -6.58
CA ASN A 89 15.59 -24.70 -7.04
C ASN A 89 15.74 -23.22 -6.66
N LYS A 90 16.41 -22.96 -5.54
CA LYS A 90 16.59 -21.61 -4.99
C LYS A 90 17.26 -20.65 -5.98
N ALA A 91 18.24 -21.11 -6.75
CA ALA A 91 18.94 -20.28 -7.73
C ALA A 91 18.00 -19.88 -8.89
N ALA A 92 17.21 -20.83 -9.39
CA ALA A 92 16.23 -20.56 -10.44
C ALA A 92 15.12 -19.60 -9.95
N VAL A 93 14.63 -19.77 -8.71
CA VAL A 93 13.64 -18.86 -8.12
C VAL A 93 14.21 -17.45 -7.96
N ASN A 94 15.43 -17.31 -7.45
CA ASN A 94 16.08 -16.01 -7.31
C ASN A 94 16.27 -15.31 -8.67
N ALA A 95 16.75 -16.04 -9.67
CA ALA A 95 16.89 -15.51 -11.03
C ALA A 95 15.53 -15.10 -11.62
N ALA A 96 14.47 -15.90 -11.38
CA ALA A 96 13.13 -15.58 -11.85
C ALA A 96 12.60 -14.27 -11.26
N VAL A 97 12.79 -14.01 -9.96
CA VAL A 97 12.37 -12.76 -9.29
C VAL A 97 12.96 -11.54 -9.99
N GLY A 98 14.26 -11.57 -10.33
CA GLY A 98 14.94 -10.46 -11.01
C GLY A 98 14.40 -10.13 -12.40
N THR A 99 13.53 -10.97 -12.96
CA THR A 99 12.91 -10.78 -14.28
C THR A 99 11.43 -10.40 -14.21
N LEU A 100 10.89 -10.16 -13.00
CA LEU A 100 9.49 -9.86 -12.81
C LEU A 100 9.20 -8.37 -13.06
N ASN A 101 8.16 -8.13 -13.84
CA ASN A 101 7.56 -6.82 -14.04
C ASN A 101 6.05 -7.03 -14.10
N MET A 102 5.34 -6.72 -13.01
CA MET A 102 3.94 -7.09 -12.87
C MET A 102 3.14 -6.10 -12.04
N MET A 103 1.85 -5.98 -12.37
CA MET A 103 0.88 -5.34 -11.49
C MET A 103 0.61 -6.25 -10.29
N THR A 104 0.53 -5.66 -9.10
CA THR A 104 0.22 -6.36 -7.85
C THR A 104 -0.84 -5.57 -7.08
N LEU A 105 -1.35 -6.10 -5.97
CA LEU A 105 -2.22 -5.36 -5.07
C LEU A 105 -1.56 -4.08 -4.53
N SER A 106 -0.22 -4.02 -4.49
CA SER A 106 0.58 -2.84 -4.11
C SER A 106 0.96 -1.91 -5.26
N GLY A 107 0.48 -2.18 -6.47
CA GLY A 107 0.84 -1.44 -7.68
C GLY A 107 1.85 -2.18 -8.54
N LYS A 108 2.38 -1.50 -9.56
CA LYS A 108 3.37 -2.08 -10.47
C LYS A 108 4.71 -2.25 -9.75
N LEU A 109 5.21 -3.48 -9.70
CA LEU A 109 6.54 -3.81 -9.20
C LEU A 109 7.40 -4.28 -10.38
N ASP A 110 8.46 -3.53 -10.65
CA ASP A 110 9.40 -3.77 -11.74
C ASP A 110 10.79 -4.06 -11.15
N PHE A 111 11.17 -5.34 -11.14
CA PHE A 111 12.48 -5.79 -10.66
C PHE A 111 13.56 -5.69 -11.75
N THR A 112 13.21 -5.41 -13.00
CA THR A 112 14.16 -5.31 -14.12
C THR A 112 14.74 -3.90 -14.26
N HIS A 113 14.06 -2.89 -13.72
CA HIS A 113 14.50 -1.48 -13.72
C HIS A 113 14.59 -0.89 -12.31
N GLY A 114 14.96 -1.73 -11.34
CA GLY A 114 15.23 -1.33 -9.97
C GLY A 114 16.42 -0.37 -9.82
N PRO A 115 16.53 0.35 -8.68
CA PRO A 115 17.72 1.17 -8.38
C PRO A 115 18.99 0.32 -8.27
N VAL A 116 18.85 -0.95 -7.89
CA VAL A 116 19.89 -1.98 -7.87
C VAL A 116 19.27 -3.34 -8.21
N PRO A 117 20.06 -4.35 -8.63
CA PRO A 117 19.55 -5.67 -8.94
C PRO A 117 18.72 -6.27 -7.79
N GLY A 118 17.54 -6.81 -8.13
CA GLY A 118 16.66 -7.50 -7.16
C GLY A 118 15.77 -6.58 -6.32
N ILE A 119 15.79 -5.26 -6.55
CA ILE A 119 14.94 -4.30 -5.83
C ILE A 119 13.91 -3.69 -6.78
N ALA A 120 12.63 -3.78 -6.44
CA ALA A 120 11.58 -2.99 -7.10
C ALA A 120 11.19 -1.79 -6.23
N THR A 121 10.90 -0.65 -6.86
CA THR A 121 10.38 0.54 -6.15
C THR A 121 8.88 0.46 -5.99
N ILE A 122 8.38 0.92 -4.85
CA ILE A 122 6.95 0.95 -4.55
C ILE A 122 6.37 2.33 -4.91
N PRO A 123 5.31 2.40 -5.73
CA PRO A 123 4.60 3.64 -5.99
C PRO A 123 4.08 4.31 -4.72
N THR A 124 4.56 5.52 -4.44
CA THR A 124 4.30 6.24 -3.18
C THR A 124 3.80 7.66 -3.44
N VAL A 125 2.72 8.03 -2.75
CA VAL A 125 2.05 9.33 -2.82
C VAL A 125 1.93 9.95 -1.41
N MET A 126 1.41 11.18 -1.29
CA MET A 126 1.19 11.79 0.01
C MET A 126 -0.26 11.64 0.46
N GLY A 127 -0.43 11.13 1.67
CA GLY A 127 -1.69 11.10 2.40
C GLY A 127 -1.74 12.20 3.47
N GLN A 128 -2.94 12.58 3.88
CA GLN A 128 -3.15 13.46 5.03
C GLN A 128 -4.33 12.97 5.88
N TRP A 129 -4.10 12.91 7.19
CA TRP A 129 -5.12 12.51 8.16
C TRP A 129 -6.15 13.60 8.40
N GLU A 130 -7.40 13.19 8.58
CA GLU A 130 -8.54 14.04 8.87
C GLU A 130 -9.63 13.27 9.63
N LYS A 131 -10.62 14.01 10.15
CA LYS A 131 -11.85 13.42 10.67
C LYS A 131 -12.96 13.47 9.63
N THR A 132 -13.66 12.36 9.50
CA THR A 132 -14.96 12.31 8.82
C THR A 132 -15.99 13.21 9.53
N LYS A 133 -17.11 13.51 8.87
CA LYS A 133 -18.25 14.22 9.49
C LYS A 133 -18.78 13.52 10.76
N ALA A 134 -18.65 12.19 10.83
CA ALA A 134 -19.03 11.39 11.99
C ALA A 134 -17.93 11.31 13.08
N GLY A 135 -16.86 12.12 12.98
CA GLY A 135 -15.78 12.18 13.96
C GLY A 135 -14.77 11.03 13.90
N LYS A 136 -14.93 10.06 13.00
CA LYS A 136 -13.99 8.95 12.80
C LYS A 136 -12.74 9.42 12.05
N TRP A 137 -11.57 8.92 12.47
CA TRP A 137 -10.30 9.16 11.79
C TRP A 137 -10.23 8.45 10.44
N GLN A 138 -9.73 9.15 9.45
CA GLN A 138 -9.37 8.63 8.13
C GLN A 138 -8.15 9.38 7.59
N TRP A 139 -7.60 8.91 6.49
CA TRP A 139 -6.68 9.70 5.69
C TRP A 139 -7.11 9.69 4.23
N VAL A 140 -6.71 10.73 3.51
CA VAL A 140 -6.99 10.90 2.08
C VAL A 140 -5.72 11.24 1.32
N VAL A 141 -5.66 10.90 0.04
CA VAL A 141 -4.53 11.30 -0.83
C VAL A 141 -4.63 12.79 -1.13
N VAL A 142 -3.52 13.51 -0.96
CA VAL A 142 -3.44 14.97 -1.12
C VAL A 142 -2.40 15.44 -2.15
N ASP A 143 -1.46 14.57 -2.52
CA ASP A 143 -0.48 14.82 -3.58
C ASP A 143 -0.14 13.48 -4.25
N ASN A 144 -0.24 13.43 -5.58
CA ASN A 144 0.07 12.27 -6.40
C ASN A 144 1.10 12.60 -7.51
N THR A 145 1.89 13.66 -7.36
CA THR A 145 2.76 14.21 -8.42
C THR A 145 3.66 13.14 -9.05
N LEU A 146 4.18 12.21 -8.24
CA LEU A 146 5.03 11.11 -8.70
C LEU A 146 4.24 9.95 -9.32
N TYR A 147 2.95 9.80 -9.02
CA TYR A 147 2.08 8.72 -9.49
C TYR A 147 0.67 9.21 -9.80
N PRO A 148 0.46 9.90 -10.94
CA PRO A 148 -0.80 10.59 -11.27
C PRO A 148 -2.04 9.70 -11.37
N ALA A 149 -1.85 8.38 -11.55
CA ALA A 149 -2.94 7.41 -11.60
C ALA A 149 -3.70 7.29 -10.26
N VAL A 150 -3.08 7.64 -9.13
CA VAL A 150 -3.74 7.61 -7.83
C VAL A 150 -4.62 8.86 -7.66
N PRO A 151 -5.94 8.74 -7.42
CA PRO A 151 -6.81 9.89 -7.28
C PRO A 151 -6.47 10.75 -6.05
N VAL A 152 -6.37 12.07 -6.25
CA VAL A 152 -6.24 13.07 -5.17
C VAL A 152 -7.63 13.48 -4.70
N ALA A 153 -7.87 13.41 -3.39
CA ALA A 153 -9.16 13.79 -2.82
C ALA A 153 -9.31 15.32 -2.68
N ARG A 154 -8.21 16.02 -2.35
CA ARG A 154 -8.16 17.47 -2.16
C ARG A 154 -6.71 17.94 -2.07
N LYS A 155 -6.50 19.25 -2.16
CA LYS A 155 -5.18 19.86 -1.86
C LYS A 155 -4.76 19.61 -0.41
N LEU A 156 -3.45 19.54 -0.18
CA LEU A 156 -2.83 19.53 1.14
C LEU A 156 -3.33 20.74 1.96
N LYS A 157 -3.73 20.49 3.21
CA LYS A 157 -4.08 21.57 4.15
C LYS A 157 -2.90 21.83 5.09
N PRO A 158 -2.57 23.08 5.43
CA PRO A 158 -1.61 23.37 6.49
C PRO A 158 -2.04 22.76 7.83
N LEU A 159 -1.08 22.48 8.70
CA LEU A 159 -1.37 22.17 10.10
C LEU A 159 -1.91 23.44 10.77
N SER A 160 -2.99 23.29 11.53
CA SER A 160 -3.59 24.34 12.37
C SER A 160 -3.02 24.30 13.78
#